data_AF-A0A6L3ESN7-F1
#
_entry.id   AF-A0A6L3ESN7-F1
#
_cell.length_a   1.000
_cell.length_b   1.000
_cell.length_c   1.000
_cell.angle_alpha   90.00
_cell.angle_beta   90.00
_cell.angle_gamma   90.00
#
_symmetry.space_group_name_H-M   'P 1'
#
loop_
_entity.id
_entity.type
_entity.pdbx_description
1 polymer ?
#
loop_
_entity_poly.entity_id
_entity_poly.type
_entity_poly.pdbx_seq_one_letter_code
_entity_poly.pdbx_strand_id
1 'polypeptide(L)'
;MPGVDQLLQETAALALVGEYGRSLTVEAIRQAIADVRSGILAGQQVVAPPASGILHDARVWLDALLAPTLKPVINGTGVIIHTNLGRAPLSQETIAAITAVSAGYATLEYDLASGNRGSRSIHAEELLIRITGTEAALVVNNNAAAVVLMLNALCQGREVIISRGQLVEIGGGFRL
;
A
#
# COMPACT_ATOMS: atom_id res chain seq x y z
N MET A 1 8.74 -36.27 -13.68
CA MET A 1 7.85 -35.55 -12.75
C MET A 1 6.40 -35.73 -13.22
N PRO A 2 5.40 -35.75 -12.32
CA PRO A 2 3.99 -35.86 -12.69
C PRO A 2 3.57 -34.75 -13.66
N GLY A 3 2.63 -35.04 -14.55
CA GLY A 3 2.06 -34.02 -15.44
C GLY A 3 1.17 -33.05 -14.66
N VAL A 4 1.11 -31.79 -15.09
CA VAL A 4 0.25 -30.77 -14.47
C VAL A 4 -1.22 -31.23 -14.47
N ASP A 5 -1.70 -31.81 -15.56
CA ASP A 5 -3.08 -32.30 -15.66
C ASP A 5 -3.39 -33.45 -14.69
N GLN A 6 -2.40 -34.29 -14.39
CA GLN A 6 -2.54 -35.36 -13.39
C GLN A 6 -2.64 -34.75 -11.98
N LEU A 7 -1.81 -33.76 -11.68
CA LEU A 7 -1.85 -33.06 -10.39
C LEU A 7 -3.16 -32.30 -10.18
N LEU A 8 -3.75 -31.75 -11.24
CA LEU A 8 -5.05 -31.05 -11.17
C LEU A 8 -6.24 -31.96 -10.82
N GLN A 9 -6.10 -33.28 -10.96
CA GLN A 9 -7.13 -34.24 -10.57
C GLN A 9 -7.08 -34.60 -9.08
N GLU A 10 -6.00 -34.23 -8.38
CA GLU A 10 -5.83 -34.49 -6.95
C GLU A 10 -6.78 -33.62 -6.12
N THR A 11 -7.33 -34.18 -5.03
CA THR A 11 -8.24 -33.47 -4.12
C THR A 11 -7.62 -32.17 -3.57
N ALA A 12 -6.31 -32.18 -3.28
CA ALA A 12 -5.59 -31.01 -2.81
C ALA A 12 -5.49 -29.91 -3.89
N ALA A 13 -5.36 -30.28 -5.16
CA ALA A 13 -5.37 -29.32 -6.25
C ALA A 13 -6.77 -28.73 -6.49
N LEU A 14 -7.83 -29.55 -6.37
CA LEU A 14 -9.21 -29.06 -6.43
C LEU A 14 -9.50 -28.05 -5.31
N ALA A 15 -8.97 -28.27 -4.10
CA ALA A 15 -9.05 -27.31 -3.02
C ALA A 15 -8.33 -25.98 -3.36
N LEU A 16 -7.13 -26.06 -3.95
CA LEU A 16 -6.42 -24.86 -4.45
C LEU A 16 -7.22 -24.10 -5.51
N VAL A 17 -7.85 -24.82 -6.44
CA VAL A 17 -8.70 -24.21 -7.48
C VAL A 17 -9.90 -23.52 -6.87
N GLY A 18 -10.53 -24.11 -5.85
CA GLY A 18 -11.66 -23.52 -5.16
C GLY A 18 -11.32 -22.22 -4.43
N GLU A 19 -10.10 -22.10 -3.91
CA GLU A 19 -9.66 -20.96 -3.11
C GLU A 19 -9.01 -19.84 -3.93
N TYR A 20 -8.15 -20.19 -4.88
CA TYR A 20 -7.35 -19.22 -5.65
C TYR A 20 -7.75 -19.11 -7.12
N GLY A 21 -8.65 -19.98 -7.59
CA GLY A 21 -9.02 -20.05 -8.98
C GLY A 21 -8.03 -20.85 -9.84
N ARG A 22 -8.56 -21.47 -10.90
CA ARG A 22 -7.83 -22.44 -11.72
C ARG A 22 -6.54 -21.90 -12.33
N SER A 23 -6.55 -20.66 -12.82
CA SER A 23 -5.39 -20.07 -13.51
C SER A 23 -4.17 -20.00 -12.60
N LEU A 24 -4.35 -19.46 -11.39
CA LEU A 24 -3.28 -19.32 -10.41
C LEU A 24 -2.82 -20.68 -9.89
N THR A 25 -3.73 -21.64 -9.68
CA THR A 25 -3.34 -23.01 -9.30
C THR A 25 -2.45 -23.68 -10.35
N VAL A 26 -2.77 -23.54 -11.63
CA VAL A 26 -1.96 -24.11 -12.72
C VAL A 26 -0.57 -23.47 -12.76
N GLU A 27 -0.51 -22.15 -12.60
CA GLU A 27 0.74 -21.41 -12.54
C GLU A 27 1.61 -21.87 -11.36
N ALA A 28 1.02 -21.97 -10.17
CA ALA A 28 1.70 -22.42 -8.96
C ALA A 28 2.26 -23.85 -9.09
N ILE A 29 1.49 -24.77 -9.67
CA ILE A 29 1.96 -26.15 -9.93
C ILE A 29 3.13 -26.14 -10.91
N ARG A 30 3.05 -25.33 -11.97
CA ARG A 30 4.16 -25.20 -12.93
C ARG A 30 5.41 -24.62 -12.27
N GLN A 31 5.25 -23.62 -11.40
CA GLN A 31 6.36 -23.02 -10.67
C GLN A 31 7.03 -24.03 -9.73
N ALA A 32 6.23 -24.75 -8.92
CA ALA A 32 6.75 -25.80 -8.05
C ALA A 32 7.52 -26.89 -8.83
N ILE A 33 7.00 -27.32 -9.99
CA ILE A 33 7.71 -28.24 -10.88
C ILE A 33 9.01 -27.63 -11.42
N ALA A 34 8.99 -26.36 -11.82
CA ALA A 34 10.15 -25.66 -12.35
C ALA A 34 11.26 -25.49 -11.31
N ASP A 35 10.91 -25.25 -10.05
CA ASP A 35 11.86 -25.10 -8.94
C ASP A 35 12.58 -26.41 -8.63
N VAL A 36 11.82 -27.52 -8.56
CA VAL A 36 12.40 -28.87 -8.43
C VAL A 36 13.34 -29.17 -9.60
N ARG A 37 12.90 -28.88 -10.83
CA ARG A 37 13.72 -29.11 -12.03
C ARG A 37 15.01 -28.30 -11.99
N SER A 38 14.95 -27.06 -11.54
CA SER A 38 16.11 -26.17 -11.43
C SER A 38 17.11 -26.66 -10.37
N GLY A 39 16.62 -27.14 -9.22
CA GLY A 39 17.47 -27.74 -8.19
C GLY A 39 18.23 -28.98 -8.68
N ILE A 40 17.55 -29.88 -9.39
CA ILE A 40 18.17 -31.07 -10.01
C ILE A 40 19.24 -30.67 -11.02
N LEU A 41 18.95 -29.70 -11.90
CA LEU A 41 19.91 -29.21 -12.89
C LEU A 41 21.12 -28.51 -12.25
N ALA A 42 20.95 -27.90 -11.08
CA ALA A 42 22.03 -27.30 -10.30
C ALA A 42 22.88 -28.33 -9.54
N GLY A 43 22.65 -29.63 -9.73
CA GLY A 43 23.41 -30.70 -9.09
C GLY A 43 23.04 -30.94 -7.61
N GLN A 44 21.95 -30.35 -7.13
CA GLN A 44 21.43 -30.67 -5.80
C GLN A 44 20.87 -32.10 -5.82
N GLN A 45 21.17 -32.88 -4.78
CA GLN A 45 20.55 -34.20 -4.59
C GLN A 45 19.10 -34.04 -4.10
N VAL A 46 18.23 -33.59 -5.00
CA VAL A 46 16.79 -33.44 -4.77
C VAL A 46 16.12 -34.73 -5.19
N VAL A 47 15.53 -35.44 -4.23
CA VAL A 47 14.60 -36.53 -4.53
C VAL A 47 13.33 -35.90 -5.10
N ALA A 48 12.88 -36.37 -6.27
CA ALA A 48 11.66 -35.86 -6.88
C ALA A 48 10.48 -36.00 -5.89
N PRO A 49 9.82 -34.88 -5.50
CA PRO A 49 8.76 -34.93 -4.50
C PRO A 49 7.53 -35.67 -5.04
N PRO A 50 6.75 -36.32 -4.17
CA PRO A 50 5.45 -36.88 -4.54
C PRO A 50 4.48 -35.76 -4.95
N ALA A 51 3.35 -36.11 -5.56
CA ALA A 51 2.30 -35.17 -5.94
C ALA A 51 1.88 -34.24 -4.78
N SER A 52 1.76 -34.80 -3.57
CA SER A 52 1.45 -34.03 -2.35
C SER A 52 2.51 -32.98 -2.01
N GLY A 53 3.79 -33.27 -2.26
CA GLY A 53 4.88 -32.30 -2.06
C GLY A 53 4.81 -31.15 -3.06
N ILE A 54 4.60 -31.45 -4.34
CA ILE A 54 4.43 -30.41 -5.38
C ILE A 54 3.22 -29.52 -5.09
N LEU A 55 2.11 -30.10 -4.64
CA LEU A 55 0.90 -29.36 -4.28
C LEU A 55 1.06 -28.54 -3.00
N HIS A 56 1.87 -29.01 -2.05
CA HIS A 56 2.28 -28.22 -0.88
C HIS A 56 3.13 -27.02 -1.30
N ASP A 57 4.13 -27.21 -2.15
CA ASP A 57 4.98 -26.12 -2.64
C ASP A 57 4.17 -25.11 -3.46
N ALA A 58 3.23 -25.60 -4.29
CA ALA A 58 2.29 -24.74 -5.01
C ALA A 58 1.41 -23.91 -4.06
N ARG A 59 0.94 -24.50 -2.95
CA ARG A 59 0.21 -23.76 -1.90
C ARG A 59 1.09 -22.69 -1.28
N VAL A 60 2.30 -23.03 -0.84
CA VAL A 60 3.25 -22.08 -0.22
C VAL A 60 3.53 -20.91 -1.17
N TRP A 61 3.68 -21.20 -2.47
CA TRP A 61 3.88 -20.18 -3.49
C TRP A 61 2.65 -19.28 -3.64
N LEU A 62 1.44 -19.83 -3.68
CA LEU A 62 0.19 -19.06 -3.76
C LEU A 62 -0.02 -18.17 -2.53
N ASP A 63 0.23 -18.72 -1.34
CA ASP A 63 0.16 -17.98 -0.08
C ASP A 63 1.14 -16.81 -0.07
N ALA A 64 2.36 -17.02 -0.54
CA ALA A 64 3.36 -15.95 -0.64
C ALA A 64 3.00 -14.91 -1.71
N LEU A 65 2.49 -15.34 -2.87
CA LEU A 65 2.09 -14.46 -3.97
C LEU A 65 0.95 -13.52 -3.56
N LEU A 66 -0.03 -14.05 -2.82
CA LEU A 66 -1.23 -13.31 -2.44
C LEU A 66 -1.15 -12.70 -1.04
N ALA A 67 -0.05 -12.93 -0.32
CA ALA A 67 0.18 -12.29 0.97
C ALA A 67 0.22 -10.76 0.81
N PRO A 68 -0.48 -10.01 1.68
CA PRO A 68 -0.36 -8.56 1.72
C PRO A 68 1.10 -8.15 1.95
N THR A 69 1.57 -7.18 1.18
CA THR A 69 2.92 -6.61 1.36
C THR A 69 2.96 -5.62 2.53
N LEU A 70 1.83 -4.97 2.83
CA LEU A 70 1.64 -4.15 4.02
C LEU A 70 1.01 -5.00 5.13
N LYS A 71 1.71 -5.11 6.26
CA LYS A 71 1.29 -5.89 7.42
C LYS A 71 1.35 -5.02 8.68
N PRO A 72 0.42 -5.21 9.63
CA PRO A 72 0.52 -4.56 10.94
C PRO A 72 1.75 -5.07 11.68
N VAL A 73 2.38 -4.19 12.46
CA VAL A 73 3.58 -4.51 13.25
C VAL A 73 3.43 -3.98 14.67
N ILE A 74 4.13 -4.61 15.61
CA ILE A 74 4.27 -4.11 16.99
C ILE A 74 5.53 -3.24 17.03
N ASN A 75 5.38 -1.95 17.34
CA ASN A 75 6.51 -1.05 17.50
C ASN A 75 7.18 -1.23 18.88
N GLY A 76 8.33 -1.90 18.91
CA GLY A 76 9.17 -2.08 20.10
C GLY A 76 10.36 -1.13 20.21
N THR A 77 10.48 -0.11 19.34
CA THR A 77 11.69 0.74 19.29
C THR A 77 11.64 1.95 20.23
N GLY A 78 10.47 2.28 20.77
CA GLY A 78 10.24 3.51 21.55
C GLY A 78 10.18 4.80 20.71
N VAL A 79 10.36 4.71 19.38
CA VAL A 79 10.23 5.86 18.48
C VAL A 79 8.76 6.09 18.13
N ILE A 80 8.19 7.22 18.58
CA ILE A 80 6.77 7.56 18.37
C ILE A 80 6.48 7.86 16.90
N ILE A 81 7.19 8.84 16.30
CA ILE A 81 7.02 9.19 14.87
C ILE A 81 8.02 8.38 14.05
N HIS A 82 7.71 7.11 13.83
CA HIS A 82 8.60 6.20 13.12
C HIS A 82 8.36 6.28 11.60
N THR A 83 9.25 6.93 10.85
CA THR A 83 9.11 7.14 9.41
C THR A 83 8.94 5.84 8.62
N ASN A 84 9.72 4.81 8.94
CA ASN A 84 9.63 3.51 8.26
C ASN A 84 8.39 2.67 8.62
N LEU A 85 7.74 2.94 9.77
CA LEU A 85 6.55 2.21 10.22
C LEU A 85 5.24 2.97 9.97
N GLY A 86 5.29 4.06 9.18
CA GLY A 86 4.09 4.80 8.80
C GLY A 86 3.74 6.02 9.66
N ARG A 87 4.68 6.51 10.50
CA ARG A 87 4.52 7.72 11.33
C ARG A 87 3.42 7.55 12.39
N ALA A 88 2.53 8.54 12.52
CA ALA A 88 1.51 8.55 13.56
C ALA A 88 0.38 7.56 13.23
N PRO A 89 0.07 6.59 14.11
CA PRO A 89 -1.14 5.78 13.97
C PRO A 89 -2.38 6.65 14.23
N LEU A 90 -3.52 6.22 13.68
CA LEU A 90 -4.81 6.90 13.85
C LEU A 90 -5.54 6.38 15.10
N SER A 91 -6.36 7.24 15.72
CA SER A 91 -7.25 6.83 16.81
C SER A 91 -8.41 5.98 16.26
N GLN A 92 -9.08 5.22 17.15
CA GLN A 92 -10.23 4.41 16.75
C GLN A 92 -11.39 5.26 16.23
N GLU A 93 -11.61 6.42 16.83
CA GLU A 93 -12.63 7.39 16.41
C GLU A 93 -12.33 7.91 15.00
N THR A 94 -11.06 8.17 14.69
CA THR A 94 -10.64 8.63 13.36
C THR A 94 -10.85 7.54 12.31
N ILE A 95 -10.47 6.30 12.63
CA ILE A 95 -10.70 5.14 11.75
C ILE A 95 -12.21 4.94 11.52
N ALA A 96 -13.02 5.02 12.57
CA ALA A 96 -14.47 4.87 12.46
C ALA A 96 -15.09 5.95 11.55
N ALA A 97 -14.66 7.21 11.67
CA ALA A 97 -15.12 8.30 10.81
C ALA A 97 -14.72 8.08 9.33
N ILE A 98 -13.48 7.64 9.08
CA ILE A 98 -13.00 7.31 7.72
C ILE A 98 -13.82 6.17 7.13
N THR A 99 -14.05 5.09 7.88
CA THR A 99 -14.85 3.95 7.43
C THR A 99 -16.29 4.37 7.12
N ALA A 100 -16.91 5.18 7.99
CA ALA A 100 -18.29 5.63 7.81
C ALA A 100 -18.47 6.46 6.52
N VAL A 101 -17.56 7.39 6.22
CA VAL A 101 -17.65 8.23 5.01
C VAL A 101 -17.23 7.48 3.74
N SER A 102 -16.34 6.48 3.84
CA SER A 102 -15.81 5.75 2.69
C SER A 102 -16.68 4.56 2.26
N ALA A 103 -17.64 4.14 3.08
CA ALA A 103 -18.50 2.99 2.79
C ALA A 103 -19.52 3.25 1.65
N GLY A 104 -19.71 4.50 1.24
CA GLY A 104 -20.65 4.87 0.19
C GLY A 104 -20.35 6.24 -0.43
N TYR A 105 -21.36 6.85 -1.04
CA TYR A 105 -21.25 8.22 -1.55
C TYR A 105 -21.22 9.23 -0.40
N ALA A 106 -20.46 10.30 -0.58
CA ALA A 106 -20.33 11.38 0.39
C ALA A 106 -20.42 12.75 -0.29
N THR A 107 -20.75 13.78 0.49
CA THR A 107 -20.80 15.19 0.07
C THR A 107 -19.40 15.80 -0.08
N LEU A 108 -18.48 15.04 -0.69
CA LEU A 108 -17.07 15.43 -0.84
C LEU A 108 -16.94 16.72 -1.66
N GLU A 109 -17.68 16.81 -2.77
CA GLU A 109 -17.74 18.00 -3.65
C GLU A 109 -19.19 18.40 -3.94
N TYR A 110 -20.08 18.24 -2.95
CA TYR A 110 -21.51 18.52 -3.14
C TYR A 110 -22.05 19.35 -2.00
N ASP A 111 -22.64 20.49 -2.34
CA ASP A 111 -23.26 21.40 -1.39
C ASP A 111 -24.75 21.08 -1.27
N LEU A 112 -25.18 20.67 -0.07
CA LEU A 112 -26.56 20.26 0.18
C LEU A 112 -27.56 21.42 0.17
N ALA A 113 -27.11 22.64 0.49
CA ALA A 113 -28.00 23.80 0.58
C ALA A 113 -28.38 24.32 -0.81
N SER A 114 -27.40 24.36 -1.72
CA SER A 114 -27.56 24.82 -3.10
C SER A 114 -27.90 23.70 -4.08
N GLY A 115 -27.62 22.43 -3.72
CA GLY A 115 -27.80 21.27 -4.61
C GLY A 115 -26.80 21.21 -5.76
N ASN A 116 -25.69 21.94 -5.68
CA ASN A 116 -24.70 22.05 -6.74
C ASN A 116 -23.33 21.49 -6.32
N ARG A 117 -22.40 21.45 -7.29
CA ARG A 117 -21.00 21.09 -7.02
C ARG A 117 -20.38 22.12 -6.07
N GLY A 118 -19.80 21.64 -4.97
CA GLY A 118 -19.04 22.40 -4.00
C GLY A 118 -17.53 22.11 -4.05
N SER A 119 -16.75 22.85 -3.26
CA SER A 119 -15.32 22.60 -3.09
C SER A 119 -15.09 21.61 -1.95
N ARG A 120 -14.24 20.61 -2.16
CA ARG A 120 -13.82 19.68 -1.09
C ARG A 120 -12.97 20.34 0.00
N SER A 121 -12.33 21.47 -0.30
CA SER A 121 -11.38 22.12 0.60
C SER A 121 -12.06 22.66 1.85
N ILE A 122 -13.35 23.04 1.76
CA ILE A 122 -14.10 23.68 2.85
C ILE A 122 -14.07 22.85 4.13
N HIS A 123 -14.15 21.51 4.00
CA HIS A 123 -14.26 20.58 5.13
C HIS A 123 -13.04 20.64 6.05
N ALA A 124 -11.84 20.88 5.50
CA ALA A 124 -10.61 21.01 6.26
C ALA A 124 -10.24 22.47 6.53
N GLU A 125 -10.52 23.37 5.58
CA GLU A 125 -10.20 24.79 5.66
C GLU A 125 -10.83 25.46 6.87
N GLU A 126 -12.13 25.24 7.11
CA GLU A 126 -12.85 25.85 8.24
C GLU A 126 -12.27 25.42 9.60
N LEU A 127 -11.91 24.13 9.72
CA LEU A 127 -11.29 23.59 10.93
C LEU A 127 -9.89 24.18 11.15
N LEU A 128 -9.10 24.30 10.09
CA LEU A 128 -7.77 24.88 10.17
C LEU A 128 -7.82 26.35 10.56
N ILE A 129 -8.64 27.16 9.89
CA ILE A 129 -8.87 28.57 10.23
C ILE A 129 -9.26 28.71 11.70
N ARG A 130 -10.14 27.86 12.21
CA ARG A 130 -10.58 27.91 13.61
C ARG A 130 -9.46 27.59 14.60
N ILE A 131 -8.54 26.68 14.27
CA ILE A 131 -7.45 26.26 15.14
C ILE A 131 -6.27 27.25 15.07
N THR A 132 -5.98 27.81 13.90
CA THR A 132 -4.80 28.66 13.67
C THR A 132 -5.10 30.16 13.78
N GLY A 133 -6.35 30.57 13.58
CA GLY A 133 -6.74 31.98 13.47
C GLY A 133 -6.31 32.65 12.15
N THR A 134 -5.93 31.87 11.12
CA THR A 134 -5.53 32.41 9.81
C THR A 134 -6.73 32.87 8.98
N GLU A 135 -6.51 33.73 7.99
CA GLU A 135 -7.58 34.25 7.11
C GLU A 135 -8.13 33.19 6.14
N ALA A 136 -7.30 32.23 5.73
CA ALA A 136 -7.61 31.15 4.81
C ALA A 136 -6.70 29.95 5.09
N ALA A 137 -7.06 28.76 4.58
CA ALA A 137 -6.22 27.56 4.69
C ALA A 137 -6.40 26.61 3.50
N LEU A 138 -5.31 25.95 3.10
CA LEU A 138 -5.32 24.96 2.02
C LEU A 138 -4.60 23.68 2.46
N VAL A 139 -5.23 22.54 2.23
CA VAL A 139 -4.61 21.21 2.40
C VAL A 139 -4.23 20.65 1.05
N VAL A 140 -2.97 20.20 0.95
CA VAL A 140 -2.45 19.46 -0.20
C VAL A 140 -1.94 18.10 0.27
N ASN A 141 -1.51 17.27 -0.69
CA ASN A 141 -1.09 15.88 -0.43
C ASN A 141 -0.12 15.72 0.76
N ASN A 142 0.93 16.55 0.82
CA ASN A 142 1.90 16.54 1.91
C ASN A 142 2.67 17.88 1.97
N ASN A 143 3.54 18.03 2.98
CA ASN A 143 4.32 19.26 3.17
C ASN A 143 5.30 19.55 2.02
N ALA A 144 5.89 18.52 1.38
CA ALA A 144 6.77 18.72 0.23
C ALA A 144 6.01 19.37 -0.94
N ALA A 145 4.81 18.88 -1.25
CA ALA A 145 3.93 19.47 -2.23
C ALA A 145 3.50 20.90 -1.84
N ALA A 146 3.29 21.17 -0.55
CA ALA A 146 2.95 22.51 -0.06
C ALA A 146 4.10 23.51 -0.31
N VAL A 147 5.35 23.13 -0.02
CA VAL A 147 6.53 23.94 -0.29
C VAL A 147 6.65 24.25 -1.78
N VAL A 148 6.55 23.23 -2.64
CA VAL A 148 6.63 23.41 -4.10
C VAL A 148 5.50 24.31 -4.60
N LEU A 149 4.27 24.09 -4.15
CA LEU A 149 3.12 24.91 -4.54
C LEU A 149 3.31 26.37 -4.13
N MET A 150 3.75 26.62 -2.89
CA MET A 150 3.97 27.96 -2.36
C MET A 150 5.06 28.70 -3.14
N LEU A 151 6.21 28.06 -3.36
CA LEU A 151 7.33 28.66 -4.09
C LEU A 151 6.96 28.95 -5.55
N ASN A 152 6.23 28.03 -6.20
CA ASN A 152 5.77 28.25 -7.56
C ASN A 152 4.73 29.37 -7.62
N ALA A 153 3.70 29.34 -6.77
CA ALA A 153 2.63 30.34 -6.82
C ALA A 153 3.10 31.76 -6.46
N LEU A 154 4.03 31.90 -5.51
CA LEU A 154 4.41 33.21 -4.96
C LEU A 154 5.74 33.75 -5.51
N CYS A 155 6.63 32.86 -5.98
CA CYS A 155 8.02 33.19 -6.28
C CYS A 155 8.49 32.71 -7.66
N GLN A 156 7.58 32.30 -8.56
CA GLN A 156 7.97 31.90 -9.92
C GLN A 156 8.81 32.98 -10.62
N GLY A 157 9.98 32.59 -11.11
CA GLY A 157 10.91 33.50 -11.79
C GLY A 157 11.58 34.53 -10.87
N ARG A 158 11.48 34.38 -9.56
CA ARG A 158 12.07 35.27 -8.55
C ARG A 158 12.98 34.49 -7.61
N GLU A 159 13.91 35.21 -6.98
CA GLU A 159 14.77 34.65 -5.95
C GLU A 159 14.03 34.51 -4.61
N VAL A 160 14.36 33.46 -3.87
CA VAL A 160 13.85 33.20 -2.51
C VAL A 160 15.03 33.11 -1.56
N ILE A 161 15.03 33.98 -0.55
CA ILE A 161 16.12 34.03 0.45
C ILE A 161 15.90 32.91 1.46
N ILE A 162 16.91 32.06 1.64
CA ILE A 162 16.93 30.98 2.63
C ILE A 162 18.30 30.91 3.30
N SER A 163 18.33 30.60 4.59
CA SER A 163 19.60 30.34 5.27
C SER A 163 20.22 29.05 4.74
N ARG A 164 21.54 29.05 4.51
CA ARG A 164 22.25 27.82 4.09
C ARG A 164 22.05 26.65 5.06
N GLY A 165 21.88 26.93 6.36
CA GLY A 165 21.61 25.91 7.38
C GLY A 165 20.19 25.30 7.31
N GLN A 166 19.30 25.85 6.48
CA GLN A 166 17.94 25.36 6.27
C GLN A 166 17.79 24.55 4.96
N LEU A 167 18.88 24.40 4.19
CA LEU A 167 18.95 23.49 3.05
C LEU A 167 19.09 22.06 3.57
N VAL A 168 17.95 21.50 3.99
CA VAL A 168 17.86 20.19 4.65
C VAL A 168 17.40 19.12 3.67
N GLU A 169 17.90 17.90 3.89
CA GLU A 169 17.32 16.69 3.31
C GLU A 169 16.44 16.00 4.36
N ILE A 170 15.16 15.85 4.05
CA ILE A 170 14.22 15.11 4.89
C ILE A 170 13.92 13.80 4.15
N GLY A 171 14.07 12.67 4.87
CA GLY A 171 14.17 11.32 4.30
C GLY A 171 13.22 11.00 3.13
N GLY A 172 13.70 10.16 2.21
CA GLY A 172 13.01 9.87 0.94
C GLY A 172 13.45 10.77 -0.22
N GLY A 173 14.55 11.50 -0.06
CA GLY A 173 15.20 12.27 -1.13
C GLY A 173 14.63 13.67 -1.38
N PHE A 174 13.71 14.16 -0.54
CA PHE A 174 13.25 15.55 -0.63
C PHE A 174 14.30 16.49 -0.04
N ARG A 175 14.76 17.43 -0.87
CA ARG A 175 15.79 18.43 -0.52
C ARG A 175 15.23 19.82 -0.76
N LEU A 176 15.46 20.69 0.22
CA LEU A 176 15.25 22.14 0.14
C LEU A 176 16.52 22.81 -0.37
#